data_AF-A0AB33BSJ5-F1
#
_entry.id   AF-A0AB33BSJ5-F1
#
_cell.length_a   1.000
_cell.length_b   1.000
_cell.length_c   1.000
_cell.angle_alpha   90.00
_cell.angle_beta   90.00
_cell.angle_gamma   90.00
#
_symmetry.space_group_name_H-M   'P 1'
#
loop_
_entity.id
_entity.type
_entity.pdbx_description
1 polymer ?
#
loop_
_entity_poly.entity_id
_entity_poly.type
_entity_poly.pdbx_seq_one_letter_code
_entity_poly.pdbx_strand_id
1 'polypeptide(L)' 'MDFEIISDITNIEIIATGTGIRNRERLQKQYGKGKWRKLKGIAQVQLPNGIVRLAEVHW' A
#
# COMPACT_ATOMS: atom_id res chain seq x y z
N MET A 1 -0.60 11.69 7.18
CA MET A 1 -1.29 10.91 8.23
C MET A 1 -0.32 9.81 8.53
N ASP A 2 0.29 9.89 9.70
CA ASP A 2 1.47 9.10 9.99
C ASP A 2 1.04 7.91 10.83
N PHE A 3 1.50 6.73 10.48
CA PHE A 3 1.24 5.49 11.19
C PHE A 3 2.39 4.53 10.95
N GLU A 4 2.57 3.58 11.85
CA GLU A 4 3.56 2.52 11.73
C GLU A 4 2.87 1.17 11.56
N ILE A 5 3.34 0.36 10.62
CA ILE A 5 2.86 -1.03 10.46
C ILE A 5 3.64 -1.90 11.43
N ILE A 6 2.95 -2.47 12.42
CA ILE A 6 3.57 -3.22 13.52
C ILE A 6 3.31 -4.74 13.44
N SER A 7 2.70 -5.21 12.36
CA SER A 7 2.45 -6.62 12.09
C SER A 7 2.71 -6.97 10.63
N ASP A 8 2.75 -8.27 10.32
CA ASP A 8 2.69 -8.72 8.94
C ASP A 8 1.41 -8.23 8.24
N ILE A 9 1.53 -7.98 6.93
CA ILE A 9 0.39 -7.66 6.07
C ILE A 9 -0.24 -8.96 5.59
N THR A 10 -1.51 -9.14 5.90
CA THR A 10 -2.31 -10.32 5.55
C THR A 10 -3.35 -9.97 4.49
N ASN A 11 -4.07 -10.97 3.96
CA ASN A 11 -5.15 -10.79 2.98
C ASN A 11 -4.75 -9.92 1.78
N ILE A 12 -3.57 -10.21 1.21
CA ILE A 12 -2.99 -9.41 0.14
C ILE A 12 -3.77 -9.62 -1.16
N GLU A 13 -4.26 -8.52 -1.75
CA GLU A 13 -5.02 -8.52 -2.98
C GLU A 13 -4.47 -7.48 -3.97
N ILE A 14 -4.53 -7.80 -5.27
CA ILE A 14 -4.22 -6.84 -6.34
C ILE A 14 -5.48 -6.03 -6.62
N ILE A 15 -5.44 -4.72 -6.40
CA ILE A 15 -6.58 -3.81 -6.62
C ILE A 15 -6.46 -2.97 -7.88
N ALA A 16 -5.25 -2.83 -8.43
CA ALA A 16 -5.08 -2.22 -9.74
C ALA A 16 -3.83 -2.75 -10.45
N THR A 17 -3.91 -2.83 -11.77
CA THR A 17 -2.77 -3.12 -12.65
C THR A 17 -2.78 -2.16 -13.83
N GLY A 18 -1.62 -2.00 -14.48
CA GLY A 18 -1.54 -1.25 -15.74
C GLY A 18 -2.10 0.17 -15.63
N THR A 19 -3.01 0.54 -16.53
CA THR A 19 -3.66 1.87 -16.60
C THR A 19 -4.55 2.20 -15.39
N GLY A 20 -4.97 1.20 -14.61
CA GLY A 20 -5.74 1.44 -13.37
C GLY A 20 -4.92 2.08 -12.25
N ILE A 21 -3.59 2.12 -12.38
CA ILE A 21 -2.71 2.75 -11.39
C ILE A 21 -2.63 4.25 -11.68
N ARG A 22 -3.30 5.05 -10.84
CA ARG A 22 -3.40 6.52 -10.99
C ARG A 22 -2.05 7.23 -11.22
N ASN A 23 -1.00 6.79 -10.52
CA ASN A 23 0.33 7.41 -10.59
C ASN A 23 1.33 6.59 -11.42
N ARG A 24 0.85 5.77 -12.36
CA ARG A 24 1.70 4.88 -13.18
C ARG A 24 2.84 5.62 -13.86
N GLU A 25 2.59 6.79 -14.45
CA GLU A 25 3.61 7.54 -15.17
C GLU A 25 4.75 8.00 -14.26
N ARG A 26 4.42 8.48 -13.05
CA ARG A 26 5.42 8.85 -12.05
C ARG A 26 6.27 7.65 -11.64
N LEU A 27 5.63 6.50 -11.38
CA LEU A 27 6.33 5.25 -11.05
C LEU A 27 7.28 4.83 -12.17
N GLN A 28 6.83 4.93 -13.43
CA GLN A 28 7.67 4.58 -14.58
C GLN A 28 8.84 5.53 -14.77
N LYS A 29 8.67 6.83 -14.52
CA LYS A 29 9.76 7.82 -14.60
C LYS A 29 10.80 7.58 -13.51
N GLN A 30 10.37 7.24 -12.30
CA GLN A 30 11.27 7.09 -11.15
C GLN A 30 11.96 5.72 -11.09
N TYR A 31 11.25 4.66 -11.44
CA TYR A 31 11.70 3.27 -11.25
C TYR A 31 11.74 2.45 -12.55
N GLY A 32 11.39 3.06 -13.68
CA GLY A 32 11.38 2.40 -14.98
C GLY A 32 10.07 1.67 -15.32
N LYS A 33 10.02 1.16 -16.55
CA LYS A 33 8.89 0.37 -17.03
C LYS A 33 8.86 -0.98 -16.30
N GLY A 34 7.70 -1.36 -15.79
CA GLY A 34 7.52 -2.60 -15.04
C GLY A 34 6.06 -3.04 -14.98
N LYS A 35 5.83 -4.27 -14.52
CA LYS A 35 4.50 -4.82 -14.25
C LYS A 35 3.99 -4.34 -12.89
N TRP A 36 3.83 -3.03 -12.77
CA TRP A 36 3.34 -2.38 -11.55
C TRP A 36 1.97 -2.91 -11.16
N ARG A 37 1.79 -3.11 -9.86
CA ARG A 37 0.55 -3.55 -9.22
C ARG A 37 0.32 -2.64 -8.03
N LYS A 38 -0.91 -2.19 -7.84
CA LYS A 38 -1.33 -1.61 -6.58
C LYS A 38 -1.94 -2.74 -5.75
N LEU A 39 -1.43 -2.93 -4.55
CA LEU A 39 -1.91 -3.95 -3.64
C LEU A 39 -2.66 -3.32 -2.48
N LYS A 40 -3.53 -4.11 -1.88
CA LYS A 40 -4.06 -3.86 -0.54
C LYS A 40 -3.83 -5.09 0.33
N GLY A 41 -3.92 -4.89 1.63
CA GLY A 41 -3.92 -5.95 2.63
C GLY A 41 -4.36 -5.42 3.98
N ILE A 42 -4.45 -6.30 4.96
CA ILE A 42 -4.85 -5.98 6.33
C ILE A 42 -3.65 -6.10 7.25
N ALA A 43 -3.41 -5.08 8.07
CA ALA A 43 -2.34 -5.07 9.07
C ALA A 43 -2.74 -4.31 10.33
N GLN A 44 -2.06 -4.58 11.44
CA GLN A 44 -2.11 -3.72 12.61
C GLN A 44 -1.24 -2.50 12.39
N VAL A 45 -1.82 -1.33 12.60
CA VAL A 45 -1.15 -0.04 12.52
C VAL A 45 -1.19 0.67 13.87
N GLN A 46 -0.07 1.27 14.25
CA GLN A 46 0.01 2.16 15.39
C GLN A 46 -0.10 3.61 14.92
N LEU A 47 -1.03 4.34 15.52
CA LEU A 47 -1.21 5.78 15.30
C LEU A 47 -0.23 6.59 16.17
N PRO A 48 0.00 7.88 15.87
CA PRO A 48 0.98 8.70 16.60
C PRO A 48 0.67 8.87 18.09
N ASN A 49 -0.60 8.68 18.48
CA ASN A 49 -1.05 8.68 19.87
C ASN A 49 -0.88 7.30 20.57
N GLY A 50 -0.19 6.36 19.93
CA GLY A 50 0.07 5.01 20.43
C GLY A 50 -1.07 4.02 20.24
N ILE A 51 -2.25 4.45 19.75
CA ILE A 51 -3.40 3.56 19.56
C ILE A 51 -3.15 2.59 18.41
N VAL A 52 -3.36 1.29 18.68
CA VAL A 52 -3.31 0.23 17.67
C VAL A 52 -4.70 -0.01 17.08
N ARG A 53 -4.75 -0.13 15.75
CA ARG A 53 -5.95 -0.44 14.97
C ARG A 53 -5.65 -1.45 13.88
N LEU A 54 -6.65 -2.27 13.55
CA LEU A 54 -6.64 -3.06 12.33
C LEU A 54 -7.05 -2.16 11.15
N ALA A 55 -6.24 -2.12 10.10
CA ALA A 55 -6.48 -1.24 8.95
C ALA A 55 -6.20 -1.95 7.62
N GLU A 56 -6.92 -1.51 6.58
CA GLU A 56 -6.57 -1.82 5.19
C GLU A 56 -5.45 -0.88 4.73
N VAL A 57 -4.29 -1.44 4.38
CA VAL A 57 -3.10 -0.73 3.91
C VAL A 57 -2.95 -0.92 2.41
N HIS A 58 -2.59 0.15 1.68
CA HIS A 58 -2.40 0.12 0.23
C HIS A 58 -0.95 0.50 -0.12
N TRP A 59 -0.34 -0.22 -1.05
CA TRP A 59 1.01 0.08 -1.57
C TRP A 59 1.14 -0.18 -3.07
#